data_AF-A0A918L2M1-F1
#
_entry.id   AF-A0A918L2M1-F1
#
_cell.length_a   1.000
_cell.length_b   1.000
_cell.length_c   1.000
_cell.angle_alpha   90.00
_cell.angle_beta   90.00
_cell.angle_gamma   90.00
#
_symmetry.space_group_name_H-M   'P 1'
#
loop_
_entity.id
_entity.type
_entity.pdbx_description
1 polymer ?
#
loop_
_entity_poly.entity_id
_entity_poly.type
_entity_poly.pdbx_seq_one_letter_code
_entity_poly.pdbx_strand_id
1 'polypeptide(L)'
;MTTAPAPQAVQDLLRRALLAFDARALHTGGEAGAHTAVFLGDLAADILPAMDAAETKAAREELAEAYRCLSLAGENPLRQSCTERESMVNIAVHALARALLRCDTGRTPSEEEVHELLSGLWTASLLAWAQIFPAHLDGGSPPCACGALGTRPVMAPATGA
;
A
#
# COMPACT_ATOMS: atom_id res chain seq x y z
N MET A 1 1.09 34.06 -4.23
CA MET A 1 0.09 33.04 -3.87
C MET A 1 0.05 32.03 -5.00
N THR A 2 0.72 30.89 -4.84
CA THR A 2 0.78 29.80 -5.82
C THR A 2 0.00 28.62 -5.26
N THR A 3 -1.31 28.64 -5.45
CA THR A 3 -2.21 27.47 -5.44
C THR A 3 -2.07 26.83 -6.84
N ALA A 4 -1.68 25.57 -7.06
CA ALA A 4 -1.87 24.36 -6.28
C ALA A 4 -0.77 23.29 -6.58
N PRO A 5 -0.28 22.55 -5.56
CA PRO A 5 0.42 21.28 -5.71
C PRO A 5 -0.41 20.04 -5.29
N ALA A 6 -1.72 20.22 -5.02
CA ALA A 6 -2.56 19.17 -4.42
C ALA A 6 -2.69 17.87 -5.23
N PRO A 7 -2.85 17.87 -6.57
CA PRO A 7 -3.00 16.64 -7.34
C PRO A 7 -1.70 15.80 -7.37
N GLN A 8 -0.54 16.46 -7.49
CA GLN A 8 0.75 15.78 -7.54
C GLN A 8 1.08 15.11 -6.20
N ALA A 9 0.81 15.80 -5.09
CA ALA A 9 1.03 15.25 -3.76
C ALA A 9 0.19 13.98 -3.51
N VAL A 10 -1.09 13.99 -3.89
CA VAL A 10 -1.96 12.81 -3.76
C VAL A 10 -1.53 11.69 -4.71
N GLN A 11 -1.08 12.02 -5.92
CA GLN A 11 -0.53 11.03 -6.85
C GLN A 11 0.74 10.36 -6.31
N ASP A 12 1.62 11.11 -5.67
CA ASP A 12 2.86 10.57 -5.08
C ASP A 12 2.55 9.72 -3.85
N LEU A 13 1.57 10.10 -3.03
CA LEU A 13 1.02 9.26 -1.95
C LEU A 13 0.45 7.96 -2.50
N LEU A 14 -0.32 8.01 -3.59
CA LEU A 14 -0.89 6.84 -4.26
C LEU A 14 0.20 5.90 -4.80
N ARG A 15 1.24 6.44 -5.44
CA ARG A 15 2.40 5.65 -5.90
C ARG A 15 3.11 4.95 -4.74
N ARG A 16 3.34 5.68 -3.63
CA ARG A 16 3.95 5.10 -2.42
C ARG A 16 3.08 4.04 -1.76
N ALA A 17 1.76 4.22 -1.74
CA ALA A 17 0.81 3.22 -1.26
C ALA A 17 0.82 1.95 -2.13
N LEU A 18 0.91 2.09 -3.46
CA LEU A 18 1.03 0.96 -4.38
C LEU A 18 2.34 0.20 -4.17
N LEU A 19 3.45 0.89 -3.87
CA LEU A 19 4.70 0.23 -3.48
C LEU A 19 4.56 -0.54 -2.15
N ALA A 20 3.74 -0.06 -1.22
CA ALA A 20 3.42 -0.79 0.01
C ALA A 20 2.58 -2.05 -0.26
N PHE A 21 1.70 -2.00 -1.26
CA PHE A 21 0.83 -3.10 -1.67
C PHE A 21 1.62 -4.26 -2.31
N ASP A 22 2.62 -3.94 -3.15
CA ASP A 22 3.51 -4.95 -3.77
C ASP A 22 4.60 -5.46 -2.82
N ALA A 23 4.63 -4.95 -1.59
CA ALA A 23 5.64 -5.37 -0.67
C ALA A 23 5.34 -6.81 -0.25
N ARG A 24 6.06 -7.74 -0.89
CA ARG A 24 6.56 -8.97 -0.24
C ARG A 24 7.07 -8.69 1.19
N ALA A 25 7.35 -7.42 1.54
CA ALA A 25 7.65 -6.93 2.88
C ALA A 25 6.49 -6.98 3.90
N LEU A 26 5.22 -6.88 3.47
CA LEU A 26 4.04 -7.20 4.30
C LEU A 26 4.06 -8.66 4.74
N HIS A 27 4.68 -9.49 3.90
CA HIS A 27 4.78 -10.91 4.12
C HIS A 27 6.05 -11.29 4.86
N THR A 28 7.22 -10.78 4.48
CA THR A 28 8.50 -11.12 5.11
C THR A 28 8.46 -10.86 6.61
N GLY A 29 8.49 -11.92 7.41
CA GLY A 29 8.58 -11.80 8.86
C GLY A 29 9.82 -11.02 9.33
N GLY A 30 9.85 -10.66 10.61
CA GLY A 30 11.03 -10.05 11.24
C GLY A 30 11.22 -8.57 10.90
N GLU A 31 12.45 -8.18 10.56
CA GLU A 31 12.90 -6.80 10.38
C GLU A 31 12.20 -6.09 9.20
N ALA A 32 11.97 -6.79 8.09
CA ALA A 32 11.29 -6.22 6.93
C ALA A 32 9.81 -5.89 7.20
N GLY A 33 9.13 -6.66 8.06
CA GLY A 33 7.79 -6.33 8.54
C GLY A 33 7.77 -5.07 9.42
N ALA A 34 8.81 -4.84 10.22
CA ALA A 34 8.97 -3.62 11.02
C ALA A 34 9.25 -2.38 10.16
N HIS A 35 10.12 -2.50 9.15
CA HIS A 35 10.36 -1.43 8.17
C HIS A 35 9.10 -1.08 7.37
N THR A 36 8.30 -2.09 7.01
CA THR A 36 7.03 -1.87 6.32
C THR A 36 6.05 -1.12 7.21
N ALA A 37 5.96 -1.49 8.49
CA ALA A 37 5.10 -0.80 9.46
C ALA A 37 5.50 0.68 9.64
N VAL A 38 6.80 0.96 9.73
CA VAL A 38 7.33 2.34 9.78
C VAL A 38 6.98 3.09 8.48
N PHE A 39 7.23 2.49 7.33
CA PHE A 39 6.90 3.09 6.03
C PHE A 39 5.41 3.43 5.89
N LEU A 40 4.53 2.54 6.35
CA LEU A 40 3.08 2.77 6.37
C LEU A 40 2.70 3.91 7.32
N GLY A 41 3.35 4.00 8.49
CA GLY A 41 3.18 5.10 9.43
C GLY A 41 3.62 6.46 8.86
N ASP A 42 4.79 6.50 8.21
CA ASP A 42 5.29 7.70 7.54
C ASP A 42 4.36 8.12 6.40
N LEU A 43 3.89 7.16 5.59
CA LEU A 43 2.93 7.41 4.53
C LEU A 43 1.60 7.93 5.08
N ALA A 44 1.11 7.39 6.20
CA ALA A 44 -0.09 7.90 6.84
C ALA A 44 0.10 9.34 7.34
N ALA A 45 1.23 9.66 7.97
CA ALA A 45 1.54 11.02 8.40
C ALA A 45 1.56 12.01 7.23
N ASP A 46 2.10 11.60 6.08
CA ASP A 46 2.17 12.43 4.86
C ASP A 46 0.78 12.68 4.21
N ILE A 47 -0.26 11.95 4.61
CA ILE A 47 -1.65 12.21 4.16
C ILE A 47 -2.27 13.41 4.89
N LEU A 48 -1.87 13.71 6.13
CA LEU A 48 -2.48 14.76 6.94
C LEU A 48 -2.42 16.15 6.26
N PRO A 49 -1.28 16.60 5.69
CA PRO A 49 -1.24 17.87 4.96
C PRO A 49 -2.16 17.90 3.72
N ALA A 50 -2.32 16.75 3.04
CA ALA A 50 -3.22 16.64 1.89
C ALA A 50 -4.69 16.71 2.33
N MET A 51 -5.04 16.13 3.49
CA MET A 51 -6.37 16.24 4.08
C MET A 51 -6.73 17.69 4.44
N ASP A 52 -5.78 18.42 5.04
CA ASP A 52 -5.96 19.82 5.43
C ASP A 52 -6.11 20.73 4.21
N ALA A 53 -5.40 20.42 3.12
CA ALA A 53 -5.48 21.13 1.84
C ALA A 53 -6.73 20.76 1.00
N ALA A 54 -7.48 19.72 1.38
CA ALA A 54 -8.63 19.27 0.59
C ALA A 54 -9.79 20.28 0.62
N GLU A 55 -10.17 20.77 -0.56
CA GLU A 55 -11.22 21.78 -0.74
C GLU A 55 -12.64 21.23 -0.55
N THR A 56 -12.84 19.93 -0.79
CA THR A 56 -14.15 19.29 -0.69
C THR A 56 -14.21 18.34 0.50
N LYS A 57 -15.37 18.29 1.16
CA LYS A 57 -15.64 17.32 2.24
C LYS A 57 -15.43 15.88 1.77
N ALA A 58 -15.90 15.55 0.57
CA ALA A 58 -15.76 14.21 0.00
C ALA A 58 -14.30 13.81 -0.22
N ALA A 59 -13.45 14.68 -0.77
CA ALA A 59 -12.02 14.38 -0.92
C ALA A 59 -11.34 14.20 0.45
N ARG A 60 -11.73 15.01 1.45
CA ARG A 60 -11.22 14.88 2.82
C ARG A 60 -11.63 13.55 3.47
N GLU A 61 -12.84 13.07 3.21
CA GLU A 61 -13.33 11.79 3.73
C GLU A 61 -12.56 10.60 3.13
N GLU A 62 -12.29 10.62 1.82
CA GLU A 62 -11.46 9.61 1.14
C GLU A 62 -10.02 9.61 1.68
N LEU A 63 -9.40 10.79 1.82
CA LEU A 63 -8.07 10.90 2.42
C LEU A 63 -8.05 10.46 3.89
N ALA A 64 -9.11 10.73 4.65
CA ALA A 64 -9.25 10.27 6.03
C ALA A 64 -9.37 8.74 6.13
N GLU A 65 -10.03 8.09 5.17
CA GLU A 65 -10.09 6.63 5.11
C GLU A 65 -8.71 6.04 4.79
N ALA A 66 -8.00 6.62 3.81
CA ALA A 66 -6.63 6.22 3.51
C ALA A 66 -5.70 6.34 4.73
N TYR A 67 -5.78 7.46 5.45
CA TYR A 67 -5.05 7.66 6.70
C TYR A 67 -5.38 6.58 7.73
N ARG A 68 -6.67 6.34 8.02
CA ARG A 68 -7.10 5.34 9.01
C ARG A 68 -6.56 3.94 8.67
N CYS A 69 -6.72 3.52 7.42
CA CYS A 69 -6.29 2.20 6.98
C CYS A 69 -4.78 2.02 7.02
N LEU A 70 -3.99 3.02 6.61
CA LEU A 70 -2.53 2.95 6.64
C LEU A 70 -1.99 2.99 8.08
N SER A 71 -2.55 3.84 8.95
CA SER A 71 -2.19 3.86 10.37
C SER A 71 -2.47 2.51 11.03
N LEU A 72 -3.65 1.93 10.80
CA LEU A 72 -3.96 0.61 11.34
C LEU A 72 -3.06 -0.48 10.77
N ALA A 73 -2.70 -0.42 9.49
CA ALA A 73 -1.76 -1.35 8.87
C ALA A 73 -0.34 -1.22 9.45
N GLY A 74 0.05 -0.03 9.94
CA GLY A 74 1.35 0.24 10.56
C GLY A 74 1.43 -0.02 12.07
N GLU A 75 0.34 0.15 12.84
CA GLU A 75 0.37 0.15 14.30
C GLU A 75 0.51 -1.24 14.95
N ASN A 76 0.15 -2.33 14.25
CA ASN A 76 0.14 -3.65 14.88
C ASN A 76 0.58 -4.82 13.99
N PRO A 77 1.84 -4.80 13.52
CA PRO A 77 2.27 -5.76 12.53
C PRO A 77 2.32 -7.22 13.04
N LEU A 78 2.33 -7.43 14.35
CA LEU A 78 2.47 -8.74 14.98
C LEU A 78 1.12 -9.40 15.34
N ARG A 79 0.01 -8.64 15.37
CA ARG A 79 -1.33 -9.18 15.66
C ARG A 79 -2.25 -9.26 14.44
N GLN A 80 -1.90 -8.59 13.35
CA GLN A 80 -2.62 -8.68 12.09
C GLN A 80 -2.08 -9.85 11.25
N SER A 81 -2.98 -10.59 10.63
CA SER A 81 -2.61 -11.50 9.54
C SER A 81 -2.05 -10.71 8.35
N CYS A 82 -1.19 -11.36 7.52
CA CYS A 82 -0.67 -10.76 6.29
C CYS A 82 -1.87 -10.27 5.41
N THR A 83 -2.99 -11.02 5.37
CA THR A 83 -4.22 -10.68 4.61
C THR A 83 -5.00 -9.48 5.15
N GLU A 84 -5.13 -9.31 6.47
CA GLU A 84 -5.80 -8.13 7.05
C GLU A 84 -5.02 -6.86 6.70
N ARG A 85 -3.69 -6.92 6.74
CA ARG A 85 -2.86 -5.78 6.37
C ARG A 85 -2.96 -5.46 4.88
N GLU A 86 -2.93 -6.47 4.01
CA GLU A 86 -3.18 -6.29 2.58
C GLU A 86 -4.53 -5.63 2.30
N SER A 87 -5.57 -6.08 2.99
CA SER A 87 -6.93 -5.52 2.85
C SER A 87 -6.95 -4.03 3.23
N MET A 88 -6.27 -3.66 4.31
CA MET A 88 -6.17 -2.26 4.73
C MET A 88 -5.40 -1.40 3.72
N VAL A 89 -4.25 -1.87 3.25
CA VAL A 89 -3.48 -1.14 2.23
C VAL A 89 -4.29 -1.02 0.92
N ASN A 90 -5.03 -2.07 0.55
CA ASN A 90 -5.91 -2.03 -0.63
C ASN A 90 -6.99 -0.95 -0.51
N ILE A 91 -7.67 -0.89 0.65
CA ILE A 91 -8.69 0.14 0.93
C ILE A 91 -8.06 1.53 0.82
N ALA A 92 -6.89 1.72 1.41
CA ALA A 92 -6.19 3.01 1.35
C ALA A 92 -5.81 3.42 -0.07
N VAL A 93 -5.31 2.49 -0.88
CA VAL A 93 -4.97 2.71 -2.29
C VAL A 93 -6.21 3.15 -3.09
N HIS A 94 -7.36 2.49 -2.88
CA HIS A 94 -8.61 2.85 -3.56
C HIS A 94 -9.11 4.23 -3.11
N ALA A 95 -9.02 4.54 -1.81
CA ALA A 95 -9.41 5.85 -1.29
C ALA A 95 -8.51 6.98 -1.81
N LEU A 96 -7.19 6.76 -1.91
CA LEU A 96 -6.25 7.71 -2.53
C LEU A 96 -6.54 7.92 -4.02
N ALA A 97 -6.86 6.86 -4.76
CA ALA A 97 -7.25 6.97 -6.17
C ALA A 97 -8.56 7.76 -6.35
N ARG A 98 -9.56 7.53 -5.49
CA ARG A 98 -10.80 8.32 -5.49
C ARG A 98 -10.55 9.78 -5.18
N ALA A 99 -9.71 10.07 -4.19
CA ALA A 99 -9.32 11.44 -3.85
C ALA A 99 -8.63 12.12 -5.04
N LEU A 100 -7.70 11.44 -5.71
CA LEU A 100 -6.99 11.97 -6.88
C LEU A 100 -7.93 12.28 -8.05
N LEU A 101 -8.78 11.32 -8.43
CA LEU A 101 -9.75 11.51 -9.53
C LEU A 101 -10.76 12.60 -9.23
N ARG A 102 -11.16 12.74 -7.95
CA ARG A 102 -12.06 13.81 -7.52
C ARG A 102 -11.39 15.17 -7.55
N CYS A 103 -10.11 15.27 -7.19
CA CYS A 103 -9.35 16.52 -7.31
C CYS A 103 -9.27 16.99 -8.77
N ASP A 104 -9.17 16.07 -9.72
CA ASP A 104 -9.08 16.40 -11.15
C ASP A 104 -10.45 16.76 -11.76
N THR A 105 -11.50 16.02 -11.41
CA THR A 105 -12.80 16.10 -12.11
C THR A 105 -13.92 16.78 -11.31
N GLY A 106 -13.76 16.97 -10.00
CA GLY A 106 -14.78 17.50 -9.09
C GLY A 106 -15.99 16.59 -8.85
N ARG A 107 -16.12 15.48 -9.58
CA ARG A 107 -17.24 14.52 -9.47
C ARG A 107 -16.85 13.27 -8.67
N THR A 108 -17.84 12.42 -8.40
CA THR A 108 -17.57 11.08 -7.87
C THR A 108 -17.06 10.18 -9.00
N PRO A 109 -15.88 9.58 -8.86
CA PRO A 109 -15.35 8.63 -9.84
C PRO A 109 -16.12 7.31 -9.81
N SER A 110 -16.21 6.64 -10.96
CA SER A 110 -16.74 5.27 -11.03
C SER A 110 -15.68 4.25 -10.59
N GLU A 111 -16.10 3.02 -10.30
CA GLU A 111 -15.18 1.94 -9.95
C GLU A 111 -14.22 1.60 -11.10
N GLU A 112 -14.70 1.67 -12.35
CA GLU A 112 -13.90 1.44 -13.54
C GLU A 112 -12.77 2.46 -13.66
N GLU A 113 -13.06 3.74 -13.41
CA GLU A 113 -12.05 4.81 -13.48
C GLU A 113 -10.98 4.66 -12.40
N VAL A 114 -11.39 4.24 -11.20
CA VAL A 114 -10.45 3.89 -10.12
C VAL A 114 -9.57 2.72 -10.55
N HIS A 115 -10.15 1.65 -11.10
CA HIS A 115 -9.39 0.49 -11.55
C HIS A 115 -8.43 0.81 -12.71
N GLU A 116 -8.85 1.61 -13.69
CA GLU A 116 -8.01 2.03 -14.81
C GLU A 116 -6.81 2.84 -14.32
N LEU A 117 -7.03 3.80 -13.41
CA LEU A 117 -5.97 4.59 -12.81
C LEU A 117 -4.98 3.70 -12.03
N LEU A 118 -5.49 2.81 -11.18
CA LEU A 118 -4.66 1.90 -10.38
C LEU A 118 -3.85 0.95 -11.27
N SER A 119 -4.46 0.38 -12.31
CA SER A 119 -3.80 -0.50 -13.27
C SER A 119 -2.66 0.21 -14.02
N GLY A 120 -2.89 1.45 -14.47
CA GLY A 120 -1.88 2.26 -15.13
C GLY A 120 -0.70 2.60 -14.22
N LEU A 121 -0.97 3.03 -12.98
CA LEU A 121 0.07 3.37 -12.01
C LEU A 121 0.82 2.15 -11.49
N TRP A 122 0.14 1.02 -11.30
CA TRP A 122 0.76 -0.26 -10.95
C TRP A 122 1.78 -0.68 -12.01
N THR A 123 1.35 -0.70 -13.28
CA THR A 123 2.21 -1.07 -14.42
C THR A 123 3.45 -0.18 -14.50
N ALA A 124 3.30 1.12 -14.28
CA ALA A 124 4.42 2.06 -14.25
C ALA A 124 5.35 1.83 -13.03
N SER A 125 4.80 1.41 -11.90
CA SER A 125 5.54 1.18 -10.65
C SER A 125 6.34 -0.12 -10.65
N LEU A 126 5.92 -1.14 -11.43
CA LEU A 126 6.65 -2.42 -11.58
C LEU A 126 8.10 -2.22 -12.07
N LEU A 127 8.34 -1.24 -12.94
CA LEU A 127 9.68 -0.90 -13.42
C LEU A 127 10.56 -0.29 -12.32
N ALA A 128 10.01 0.59 -11.49
CA ALA A 128 10.72 1.15 -10.34
C ALA A 128 11.00 0.08 -9.28
N TRP A 129 10.06 -0.85 -9.10
CA TRP A 129 10.19 -1.95 -8.16
C TRP A 129 11.34 -2.90 -8.51
N ALA A 130 11.47 -3.29 -9.78
CA ALA A 130 12.57 -4.14 -10.26
C ALA A 130 13.97 -3.56 -10.02
N GLN A 131 14.07 -2.24 -9.81
CA GLN A 131 15.33 -1.53 -9.51
C GLN A 131 15.61 -1.44 -8.00
N ILE A 132 14.57 -1.42 -7.15
CA ILE A 132 14.70 -1.31 -5.69
C ILE A 132 14.98 -2.67 -5.06
N PHE A 133 14.36 -3.72 -5.59
CA PHE A 133 14.57 -5.10 -5.15
C PHE A 133 15.26 -5.88 -6.27
N PRO A 134 16.62 -5.80 -6.39
CA PRO A 134 17.34 -6.57 -7.38
C PRO A 134 17.03 -8.06 -7.18
N ALA A 135 16.83 -8.74 -8.30
CA ALA A 135 16.24 -10.07 -8.47
C ALA A 135 16.97 -11.27 -7.78
N HIS A 136 17.72 -11.07 -6.69
CA HIS A 136 18.29 -12.14 -5.87
C HIS A 136 17.35 -12.64 -4.76
N LEU A 137 16.07 -12.75 -5.08
CA LEU A 137 15.18 -13.71 -4.41
C LEU A 137 14.95 -14.89 -5.37
N ASP A 138 16.05 -15.52 -5.78
CA ASP A 138 16.03 -16.76 -6.53
C ASP A 138 15.34 -17.83 -5.67
N GLY A 139 14.15 -18.27 -6.10
CA GLY A 139 13.60 -19.59 -5.75
C GLY A 139 12.52 -19.69 -4.66
N GLY A 140 12.03 -18.60 -4.07
CA GLY A 140 10.89 -18.71 -3.14
C GLY A 140 10.41 -17.40 -2.58
N SER A 141 9.10 -17.28 -2.32
CA SER A 141 8.60 -16.26 -1.40
C SER A 141 9.33 -16.43 -0.05
N PRO A 142 9.90 -15.36 0.53
CA PRO A 142 10.38 -15.41 1.90
C PRO A 142 9.25 -15.91 2.81
N PRO A 143 9.53 -16.75 3.82
CA PRO A 143 8.48 -17.25 4.71
C PRO A 143 7.72 -16.07 5.33
N CYS A 144 6.39 -16.01 5.14
CA CYS A 144 5.56 -15.05 5.86
C CYS A 144 5.72 -15.35 7.35
N ALA A 145 5.82 -14.35 8.21
CA ALA A 145 5.59 -14.61 9.64
C ALA A 145 4.15 -15.09 9.90
N CYS A 146 3.18 -14.79 9.03
CA CYS A 146 1.84 -15.40 9.11
C CYS A 146 1.84 -16.90 8.71
N GLY A 147 2.95 -17.40 8.17
CA GLY A 147 3.15 -18.73 7.62
C GLY A 147 3.63 -19.77 8.63
N ALA A 148 3.43 -19.57 9.93
CA ALA A 148 3.27 -20.70 10.85
C ALA A 148 1.82 -21.27 10.81
N LEU A 149 0.87 -20.62 10.11
CA LEU A 149 -0.53 -21.07 10.06
C LEU A 149 -1.17 -21.07 8.66
N GLY A 150 -0.42 -20.82 7.58
CA GLY A 150 -0.94 -20.77 6.21
C GLY A 150 -0.23 -21.70 5.23
N THR A 151 -0.51 -23.01 5.33
CA THR A 151 -0.48 -24.03 4.25
C THR A 151 0.60 -23.96 3.16
N ARG A 152 1.80 -24.48 3.45
CA ARG A 152 2.47 -25.46 2.56
C ARG A 152 3.01 -26.61 3.41
N PRO A 153 2.85 -27.88 2.99
CA PRO A 153 3.52 -28.98 3.67
C PRO A 153 5.02 -28.76 3.53
N VAL A 154 5.71 -28.66 4.67
CA VAL A 154 7.15 -28.85 4.71
C VAL A 154 7.39 -30.24 4.15
N MET A 155 7.98 -30.35 2.95
CA MET A 155 8.57 -31.62 2.56
C MET A 155 9.65 -31.90 3.60
N ALA A 156 9.38 -32.86 4.48
CA ALA A 156 10.40 -33.41 5.36
C ALA A 156 11.61 -33.76 4.49
N PRO A 157 12.85 -33.47 4.94
CA PRO A 157 14.02 -33.89 4.20
C PRO A 157 13.87 -35.39 3.95
N ALA A 158 14.04 -35.80 2.70
CA ALA A 158 14.15 -37.21 2.37
C ALA A 158 15.31 -37.76 3.23
N THR A 159 14.98 -38.42 4.33
CA THR A 159 15.94 -39.19 5.09
C THR A 159 16.34 -40.34 4.19
N GLY A 160 17.45 -40.15 3.47
CA GLY A 160 18.23 -41.25 2.96
C GLY A 160 18.83 -41.99 4.15
N ALA A 161 18.29 -43.18 4.41
CA ALA A 161 18.95 -44.31 5.04
C ALA A 161 18.19 -45.58 4.65
#